data_AF-X0YPI1-F1
#
_entry.id   AF-X0YPI1-F1
#
_cell.length_a   1.000
_cell.length_b   1.000
_cell.length_c   1.000
_cell.angle_alpha   90.00
_cell.angle_beta   90.00
_cell.angle_gamma   90.00
#
_symmetry.space_group_name_H-M   'P 1'
#
loop_
_entity.id
_entity.type
_entity.pdbx_description
1 polymer ?
#
loop_
_entity_poly.entity_id
_entity_poly.type
_entity_poly.pdbx_seq_one_letter_code
_entity_poly.pdbx_strand_id
1 'polypeptide(L)'
;MAVPQVVIVGRPNVGKSSLLNWLAGARLAVVDDVAGVTRDRITHFMDYKDTFIELVDTGGIGVNDVDNLTDEIEDQIAIALESADVVLFVVDTREG
;
A
#
# COMPACT_ATOMS: atom_id res chain seq x y z
N MET A 1 -22.06 -7.91 -6.84
CA MET A 1 -21.42 -7.08 -5.80
C MET A 1 -20.00 -6.79 -6.27
N ALA A 2 -19.52 -5.57 -6.07
CA ALA A 2 -18.10 -5.30 -6.27
C ALA A 2 -17.28 -6.07 -5.21
N VAL A 3 -16.06 -6.47 -5.55
CA VAL A 3 -15.14 -7.10 -4.59
C VAL A 3 -14.67 -6.00 -3.63
N PRO A 4 -14.82 -6.17 -2.30
CA PRO A 4 -14.38 -5.15 -1.35
C PRO A 4 -12.88 -4.87 -1.48
N GLN A 5 -12.52 -3.59 -1.54
CA GLN A 5 -11.13 -3.14 -1.58
C GLN A 5 -10.63 -2.76 -0.18
N VAL A 6 -9.49 -3.33 0.19
CA VAL A 6 -8.75 -3.02 1.41
C VAL A 6 -7.44 -2.35 1.01
N VAL A 7 -7.32 -1.05 1.30
CA VAL A 7 -6.19 -0.23 0.87
C VAL A 7 -5.23 0.01 2.03
N ILE A 8 -3.96 -0.35 1.85
CA ILE A 8 -2.88 -0.20 2.83
C ILE A 8 -2.16 1.12 2.56
N VAL A 9 -2.22 2.04 3.51
CA VAL A 9 -1.63 3.38 3.42
C VAL A 9 -0.78 3.69 4.65
N GLY A 10 0.16 4.63 4.51
CA GLY A 10 1.09 5.01 5.57
C GLY A 10 2.37 5.61 5.01
N ARG A 11 3.16 6.28 5.87
CA ARG A 11 4.42 6.93 5.49
C ARG A 11 5.37 5.94 4.78
N PRO A 12 6.34 6.40 3.98
CA PRO A 12 7.39 5.53 3.44
C PRO A 12 8.03 4.68 4.55
N ASN A 13 8.41 3.44 4.22
CA ASN A 13 9.15 2.52 5.09
C ASN A 13 8.49 2.05 6.40
N VAL A 14 7.22 2.36 6.66
CA VAL A 14 6.49 1.85 7.85
C VAL A 14 6.11 0.36 7.80
N GLY A 15 6.58 -0.38 6.79
CA GLY A 15 6.34 -1.83 6.66
C GLY A 15 5.08 -2.25 5.89
N LYS A 16 4.47 -1.36 5.09
CA LYS A 16 3.28 -1.65 4.26
C LYS A 16 3.44 -2.90 3.39
N SER A 17 4.53 -2.97 2.62
CA SER A 17 4.80 -4.09 1.71
C SER A 17 5.10 -5.41 2.44
N SER A 18 5.69 -5.33 3.63
CA SER A 18 5.84 -6.51 4.52
C SER A 18 4.48 -7.01 5.02
N LEU A 19 3.58 -6.10 5.39
CA LEU A 19 2.21 -6.43 5.79
C LEU A 19 1.44 -7.06 4.63
N LEU A 20 1.54 -6.50 3.42
CA LEU A 20 0.93 -7.07 2.22
C LEU A 20 1.40 -8.51 1.98
N ASN A 21 2.71 -8.73 1.96
CA ASN A 21 3.29 -10.07 1.74
C ASN A 21 2.83 -11.08 2.81
N TRP A 22 2.72 -10.62 4.06
CA TRP A 22 2.24 -11.44 5.16
C TRP A 22 0.77 -11.82 5.00
N LEU A 23 -0.09 -10.85 4.68
CA LEU A 23 -1.52 -11.09 4.43
C LEU A 23 -1.76 -11.97 3.20
N ALA A 24 -0.98 -11.78 2.14
CA ALA A 24 -1.04 -12.56 0.91
C ALA A 24 -0.47 -13.98 1.06
N GLY A 25 0.32 -14.25 2.10
CA GLY A 25 1.07 -15.51 2.22
C GLY A 25 2.08 -15.75 1.09
N ALA A 26 2.47 -14.69 0.37
CA ALA A 26 3.32 -14.73 -0.81
C ALA A 26 4.21 -13.49 -0.88
N ARG A 27 5.37 -13.60 -1.55
CA ARG A 27 6.28 -12.47 -1.77
C ARG A 27 5.86 -11.71 -3.04
N LEU A 28 4.92 -10.81 -2.90
CA LEU A 28 4.38 -9.97 -3.99
C LEU A 28 5.12 -8.66 -4.15
N ALA A 29 5.50 -8.06 -3.03
CA ALA A 29 6.20 -6.78 -2.97
C ALA A 29 7.68 -6.96 -2.60
N VAL A 30 8.53 -6.12 -3.17
CA VAL A 30 9.93 -5.99 -2.76
C VAL A 30 9.97 -5.26 -1.43
N VAL A 31 10.73 -5.81 -0.47
CA VAL A 31 11.00 -5.18 0.82
C VAL A 31 12.47 -4.81 0.81
N ASP A 32 12.76 -3.51 0.91
CA ASP A 32 14.10 -2.94 0.99
C ASP A 32 14.06 -1.77 1.98
N ASP A 33 15.19 -1.51 2.65
CA ASP A 33 15.33 -0.43 3.63
C ASP A 33 15.51 0.94 2.95
N VAL A 34 15.79 0.97 1.64
CA VAL A 34 15.87 2.19 0.83
C VAL A 34 14.46 2.68 0.47
N ALA A 35 14.13 3.93 0.83
CA ALA A 35 12.88 4.56 0.42
C ALA A 35 12.74 4.56 -1.13
N GLY A 36 11.54 4.24 -1.63
CA GLY A 36 11.21 4.33 -3.06
C GLY A 36 11.23 3.02 -3.86
N VAL A 37 11.25 1.87 -3.20
CA VAL A 37 11.29 0.56 -3.88
C VAL A 37 9.96 0.06 -4.44
N THR A 38 8.82 0.62 -4.02
CA THR A 38 7.50 0.23 -4.55
C THR A 38 7.04 1.25 -5.60
N ARG A 39 7.47 1.05 -6.86
CA ARG A 39 7.14 1.92 -8.01
C ARG A 39 5.74 1.70 -8.57
N ASP A 40 5.20 0.49 -8.41
CA ASP A 40 3.91 0.09 -8.98
C ASP A 40 2.89 -0.20 -7.86
N ARG A 41 1.62 0.15 -8.09
CA ARG A 41 0.51 -0.30 -7.24
C ARG A 41 0.43 -1.82 -7.31
N ILE A 42 0.60 -2.49 -6.16
CA ILE A 42 0.48 -3.94 -6.08
C ILE A 42 -0.93 -4.27 -5.59
N THR A 43 -1.65 -5.07 -6.37
CA THR A 43 -2.95 -5.61 -5.98
C THR A 43 -2.88 -7.12 -5.79
N HIS A 44 -3.62 -7.61 -4.81
CA HIS A 44 -3.71 -9.04 -4.55
C HIS A 44 -5.11 -9.43 -4.11
N PHE A 45 -5.70 -10.40 -4.79
CA PHE A 45 -6.96 -10.98 -4.37
C PHE A 45 -6.73 -12.10 -3.36
N MET A 46 -7.49 -12.11 -2.28
CA MET A 46 -7.45 -13.18 -1.29
C MET A 46 -8.85 -13.52 -0.76
N ASP A 47 -8.98 -14.74 -0.26
CA ASP A 47 -10.17 -15.17 0.48
C ASP A 47 -9.95 -14.93 1.98
N TYR A 48 -10.83 -14.15 2.59
CA TYR A 48 -10.80 -13.84 4.02
C TYR A 48 -12.15 -14.16 4.64
N LYS A 49 -12.22 -15.24 5.43
CA LYS A 49 -13.44 -15.69 6.11
C LYS A 49 -14.65 -15.79 5.17
N ASP A 50 -14.48 -16.52 4.07
CA ASP A 50 -15.49 -16.72 3.03
C ASP A 50 -15.90 -15.44 2.28
N THR A 51 -15.08 -14.38 2.39
CA THR A 51 -15.25 -13.13 1.65
C THR A 51 -14.03 -12.92 0.76
N PHE A 52 -14.26 -12.86 -0.55
CA PHE A 52 -13.22 -12.49 -1.50
C PHE A 52 -12.96 -10.99 -1.41
N ILE A 53 -11.72 -10.59 -1.19
CA ILE A 53 -11.31 -9.19 -1.07
C ILE A 53 -10.11 -8.90 -1.97
N GLU A 54 -9.93 -7.62 -2.31
CA GLU A 54 -8.74 -7.12 -2.98
C GLU A 54 -7.90 -6.31 -1.99
N LEU A 55 -6.68 -6.76 -1.73
CA LEU A 55 -5.66 -5.98 -1.03
C LEU A 55 -4.95 -5.07 -2.02
N VAL A 56 -4.77 -3.81 -1.66
CA VAL A 56 -4.05 -2.82 -2.46
C VAL A 56 -2.95 -2.21 -1.60
N ASP A 57 -1.69 -2.38 -2.00
CA ASP A 57 -0.57 -1.60 -1.44
C ASP A 57 -0.36 -0.38 -2.34
N THR A 58 -0.69 0.79 -1.80
CA THR A 58 -0.25 2.05 -2.39
C THR A 58 1.25 2.11 -2.11
N GLY A 59 2.08 1.82 -3.11
CA GLY A 59 3.53 1.80 -2.94
C GLY A 59 4.02 2.99 -2.12
N GLY A 60 5.08 2.81 -1.34
CA GLY A 60 5.70 3.92 -0.62
C GLY A 60 6.09 4.99 -1.62
N ILE A 61 5.28 6.03 -1.68
CA ILE A 61 5.42 7.02 -2.72
C ILE A 61 6.62 7.88 -2.37
N GLY A 62 7.57 7.93 -3.30
CA GLY A 62 8.88 8.50 -3.02
C GLY A 62 9.95 7.91 -3.92
N VAL A 63 9.80 8.12 -5.24
CA VAL A 63 11.00 8.39 -6.02
C VAL A 63 11.57 9.65 -5.37
N ASN A 64 12.74 9.53 -4.73
CA ASN A 64 13.62 10.69 -4.65
C ASN A 64 14.03 11.01 -6.08
N ASP A 65 13.15 11.68 -6.82
CA ASP A 65 13.60 12.64 -7.80
C ASP A 65 13.52 13.98 -7.09
N VAL A 66 14.61 14.71 -7.25
CA VAL A 66 15.03 15.86 -6.47
C VAL A 66 14.14 17.09 -6.73
N ASP A 67 12.97 16.94 -7.39
CA ASP A 67 12.14 18.05 -7.85
C ASP A 67 10.63 17.69 -7.80
N ASN A 68 9.86 18.33 -6.92
CA ASN A 68 8.41 18.59 -7.06
C ASN A 68 7.42 17.41 -7.33
N LEU A 69 7.63 16.20 -6.81
CA LEU A 69 6.66 15.09 -7.02
C LEU A 69 5.47 15.02 -6.04
N THR A 70 5.37 15.88 -5.02
CA THR A 70 4.38 15.75 -3.93
C THR A 70 2.92 15.61 -4.39
N ASP A 71 2.52 16.30 -5.46
CA ASP A 71 1.13 16.34 -5.91
C ASP A 71 0.68 15.00 -6.53
N GLU A 72 1.51 14.39 -7.38
CA GLU A 72 1.18 13.08 -8.01
C GLU A 72 1.05 11.97 -6.97
N ILE A 73 1.82 12.09 -5.89
CA ILE A 73 1.84 11.19 -4.76
C ILE A 73 0.53 11.31 -3.96
N GLU A 74 0.15 12.53 -3.64
CA GLU A 74 -1.10 12.82 -2.93
C GLU A 74 -2.33 12.41 -3.77
N ASP A 75 -2.32 12.66 -5.08
CA ASP A 75 -3.37 12.24 -6.00
C ASP A 75 -3.56 10.72 -6.03
N GLN A 76 -2.47 9.95 -6.04
CA GLN A 76 -2.55 8.48 -6.00
C GLN A 76 -3.13 7.97 -4.68
N ILE A 77 -2.76 8.59 -3.55
CA ILE A 77 -3.36 8.26 -2.25
C ILE A 77 -4.84 8.62 -2.27
N ALA A 78 -5.21 9.80 -2.76
CA ALA A 78 -6.59 10.25 -2.82
C ALA A 78 -7.45 9.29 -3.67
N ILE A 79 -6.97 8.90 -4.85
CA ILE A 79 -7.66 7.92 -5.72
C ILE A 79 -7.82 6.57 -5.01
N ALA A 80 -6.79 6.10 -4.31
CA ALA A 80 -6.87 4.83 -3.59
C ALA A 80 -7.84 4.91 -2.39
N LEU A 81 -7.89 6.05 -1.71
CA LEU A 81 -8.85 6.28 -0.61
C LEU A 81 -10.29 6.40 -1.11
N GLU A 82 -10.51 6.98 -2.29
CA GLU A 82 -11.85 7.09 -2.90
C GLU A 82 -12.43 5.71 -3.28
N SER A 83 -11.57 4.76 -3.66
CA SER A 83 -12.00 3.42 -4.05
C SER A 83 -12.05 2.42 -2.88
N ALA A 84 -11.56 2.80 -1.69
CA ALA A 84 -11.43 1.90 -0.55
C ALA A 84 -12.76 1.65 0.16
N ASP A 85 -13.11 0.37 0.35
CA ASP A 85 -14.15 -0.04 1.32
C ASP A 85 -13.59 -0.07 2.74
N VAL A 86 -12.29 -0.38 2.88
CA VAL A 86 -11.56 -0.39 4.15
C VAL A 86 -10.16 0.21 3.96
N VAL A 87 -9.77 1.09 4.89
CA VAL A 87 -8.42 1.66 4.92
C VAL A 87 -7.62 1.05 6.09
N LEU A 88 -6.47 0.47 5.77
CA LEU A 88 -5.47 0.02 6.73
C LEU A 88 -4.35 1.07 6.84
N PHE A 89 -4.44 1.93 7.85
CA PHE A 89 -3.42 2.93 8.12
C PHE A 89 -2.30 2.36 8.99
N VAL A 90 -1.11 2.23 8.41
CA VAL A 90 0.08 1.63 9.03
C VAL A 90 1.02 2.72 9.52
N VAL A 91 1.49 2.56 10.77
CA VAL A 91 2.43 3.48 11.43
C VAL A 91 3.60 2.69 12.02
N ASP A 92 4.79 3.29 12.06
CA ASP A 92 5.94 2.73 12.75
C ASP A 92 5.96 3.25 14.19
N THR A 93 5.82 2.34 15.16
CA THR A 93 5.84 2.66 16.60
C THR A 93 7.14 3.31 17.09
N ARG A 94 8.23 3.22 16.32
CA ARG A 94 9.54 3.82 16.64
C ARG A 94 9.66 5.25 16.12
N GLU A 95 9.04 5.54 14.98
CA GLU A 95 9.12 6.85 14.31
C GLU A 95 7.84 7.70 14.47
N GLY A 96 6.77 7.16 15.07
CA GLY A 96 5.50 7.85 15.34
C GLY A 96 4.71 8.15 14.07
#